data_AF-A0A7X7C545-F1
#
_entry.id   AF-A0A7X7C545-F1
#
_cell.length_a   1.000
_cell.length_b   1.000
_cell.length_c   1.000
_cell.angle_alpha   90.00
_cell.angle_beta   90.00
_cell.angle_gamma   90.00
#
_symmetry.space_group_name_H-M   'P 1'
#
loop_
_entity.id
_entity.type
_entity.pdbx_description
1 polymer ?
#
loop_
_entity_poly.entity_id
_entity_poly.type
_entity_poly.pdbx_seq_one_letter_code
_entity_poly.pdbx_strand_id
1 'polypeptide(L)'
;MDTDELTEMAYKTILIASERNDYLKSEIAAMSSEFKDEDSYLVGILEYLKEIKQFPEEFLDEWDLTVKLTEDDFLKDVDFLIKHVDRTIKTPKLKRGKIGI
;
A
#
# COMPACT_ATOMS: atom_id res chain seq x y z
N MET A 1 -8.58 5.41 11.29
CA MET A 1 -9.71 5.54 10.36
C MET A 1 -10.05 4.13 9.88
N ASP A 2 -11.17 3.93 9.21
CA ASP A 2 -11.42 2.66 8.50
C ASP A 2 -11.23 2.85 6.98
N THR A 3 -11.11 1.74 6.27
CA THR A 3 -10.89 1.68 4.82
C THR A 3 -12.08 2.20 4.01
N ASP A 4 -13.28 2.25 4.58
CA ASP A 4 -14.48 2.82 3.95
C ASP A 4 -14.49 4.37 3.95
N GLU A 5 -13.65 5.00 4.77
CA GLU A 5 -13.43 6.45 4.81
C GLU A 5 -12.45 6.93 3.73
N LEU A 6 -11.82 6.01 3.01
CA LEU A 6 -10.87 6.33 1.95
C LEU A 6 -11.58 6.92 0.73
N THR A 7 -10.86 7.71 -0.05
CA THR A 7 -11.18 8.09 -1.41
C THR A 7 -10.91 6.92 -2.35
N GLU A 8 -11.51 6.96 -3.53
CA GLU A 8 -11.35 5.90 -4.54
C GLU A 8 -9.87 5.64 -4.88
N MET A 9 -9.08 6.69 -5.08
CA MET A 9 -7.64 6.53 -5.36
C MET A 9 -6.87 5.95 -4.19
N ALA A 10 -7.21 6.32 -2.95
CA ALA A 10 -6.54 5.79 -1.77
C ALA A 10 -6.90 4.31 -1.55
N TYR A 11 -8.18 3.95 -1.66
CA TYR A 11 -8.65 2.57 -1.59
C TYR A 11 -8.06 1.69 -2.71
N LYS A 12 -7.82 2.26 -3.90
CA LYS A 12 -7.14 1.57 -4.99
C LYS A 12 -5.73 1.10 -4.61
N THR A 13 -5.08 1.69 -3.62
CA THR A 13 -3.81 1.18 -3.07
C THR A 13 -3.99 -0.22 -2.49
N ILE A 14 -5.06 -0.47 -1.74
CA ILE A 14 -5.39 -1.77 -1.16
C ILE A 14 -5.72 -2.78 -2.26
N LEU A 15 -6.45 -2.36 -3.30
CA LEU A 15 -6.78 -3.22 -4.44
C LEU A 15 -5.52 -3.63 -5.21
N ILE A 16 -4.66 -2.67 -5.54
CA ILE A 16 -3.38 -2.94 -6.22
C ILE A 16 -2.50 -3.87 -5.37
N ALA A 17 -2.49 -3.69 -4.05
CA ALA A 17 -1.77 -4.58 -3.15
C ALA A 17 -2.34 -6.00 -3.19
N SER A 18 -3.68 -6.14 -3.16
CA SER A 18 -4.36 -7.45 -3.24
C SER A 18 -4.10 -8.18 -4.55
N GLU A 19 -3.95 -7.47 -5.66
CA GLU A 19 -3.62 -8.06 -6.97
C GLU A 19 -2.19 -8.63 -7.03
N ARG A 20 -1.31 -8.18 -6.13
CA ARG A 20 0.12 -8.51 -6.13
C ARG A 20 0.49 -9.47 -5.01
N ASN A 21 0.02 -9.18 -3.79
CA ASN A 21 0.36 -9.91 -2.58
C ASN A 21 -0.70 -9.67 -1.49
N ASP A 22 -1.40 -10.74 -1.09
CA ASP A 22 -2.46 -10.66 -0.07
C ASP A 22 -1.93 -10.26 1.33
N TYR A 23 -0.65 -10.48 1.63
CA TYR A 23 -0.03 -9.99 2.87
C TYR A 23 0.20 -8.48 2.81
N LEU A 24 0.69 -7.95 1.68
CA LEU A 24 0.79 -6.49 1.49
C LEU A 24 -0.58 -5.83 1.64
N LYS A 25 -1.62 -6.43 1.07
CA LYS A 25 -3.00 -5.94 1.26
C LYS A 25 -3.39 -5.90 2.73
N SER A 26 -3.12 -6.99 3.46
CA SER A 26 -3.51 -7.11 4.87
C SER A 26 -2.81 -6.06 5.74
N GLU A 27 -1.50 -5.90 5.58
CA GLU A 27 -0.71 -4.87 6.27
C GLU A 27 -1.20 -3.46 5.94
N ILE A 28 -1.31 -3.14 4.65
CA ILE A 28 -1.75 -1.81 4.19
C ILE A 28 -3.17 -1.49 4.67
N ALA A 29 -4.09 -2.48 4.67
CA ALA A 29 -5.45 -2.26 5.17
C ALA A 29 -5.46 -2.07 6.69
N ALA A 30 -4.72 -2.88 7.45
CA ALA A 30 -4.64 -2.80 8.90
C ALA A 30 -4.09 -1.46 9.39
N MET A 31 -3.05 -0.95 8.70
CA MET A 31 -2.44 0.35 8.99
C MET A 31 -3.46 1.49 9.00
N SER A 32 -4.57 1.42 8.24
CA SER A 32 -5.59 2.49 8.23
C SER A 32 -6.14 2.81 9.62
N SER A 33 -6.21 1.82 10.50
CA SER A 33 -6.67 1.98 11.88
C SER A 33 -5.74 2.84 12.74
N GLU A 34 -4.46 2.91 12.39
CA GLU A 34 -3.41 3.64 13.13
C GLU A 34 -3.40 5.14 12.82
N PHE A 35 -4.03 5.55 11.71
CA PHE A 35 -4.01 6.93 11.23
C PHE A 35 -5.35 7.62 11.42
N LYS A 36 -5.30 8.95 11.64
CA LYS A 36 -6.50 9.76 11.86
C LYS A 36 -7.19 10.15 10.55
N ASP A 37 -6.42 10.27 9.47
CA ASP A 37 -6.91 10.73 8.18
C ASP A 37 -6.14 10.08 7.02
N GLU A 38 -6.77 10.11 5.84
CA GLU A 38 -6.22 9.50 4.62
C GLU A 38 -4.83 10.03 4.24
N ASP A 39 -4.54 11.32 4.43
CA ASP A 39 -3.24 11.87 4.02
C ASP A 39 -2.12 11.32 4.91
N SER A 40 -2.35 11.29 6.22
CA SER A 40 -1.42 10.66 7.17
C SER A 40 -1.27 9.15 6.91
N TYR A 41 -2.36 8.46 6.58
CA TYR A 41 -2.34 7.05 6.18
C TYR A 41 -1.49 6.80 4.93
N LEU A 42 -1.71 7.56 3.86
CA LEU A 42 -0.95 7.42 2.62
C LEU A 42 0.54 7.72 2.80
N VAL A 43 0.88 8.70 3.64
CA VAL A 43 2.28 8.98 4.00
C VAL A 43 2.88 7.80 4.76
N GLY A 44 2.17 7.25 5.75
CA GLY A 44 2.61 6.05 6.49
C GLY A 44 2.83 4.84 5.58
N ILE A 45 1.90 4.56 4.66
CA ILE A 45 2.07 3.50 3.66
C ILE A 45 3.31 3.76 2.79
N LEU A 46 3.52 5.01 2.36
CA LEU A 46 4.66 5.35 1.52
C LEU A 46 5.99 5.11 2.23
N GLU A 47 6.06 5.40 3.53
CA GLU A 47 7.22 5.13 4.38
C GLU A 47 7.42 3.62 4.55
N TYR A 48 6.38 2.88 4.90
CA TYR A 48 6.39 1.43 5.04
C TYR A 48 6.84 0.71 3.75
N LEU A 49 6.30 1.09 2.60
CA LEU A 49 6.70 0.51 1.32
C LEU A 49 8.16 0.81 0.96
N LYS A 50 8.69 1.97 1.35
CA LYS A 50 10.11 2.29 1.15
C LYS A 50 11.01 1.47 2.05
N GLU A 51 10.58 1.20 3.27
CA GLU A 51 11.28 0.31 4.20
C GLU A 51 11.31 -1.13 3.67
N ILE A 52 10.15 -1.67 3.25
CA ILE A 52 10.08 -2.97 2.56
C ILE A 52 11.00 -2.99 1.33
N LYS A 53 11.04 -1.92 0.54
CA LYS A 53 11.92 -1.84 -0.63
C LYS A 53 13.41 -1.85 -0.24
N GLN A 54 13.74 -1.28 0.91
CA GLN A 54 15.12 -1.22 1.39
C GLN A 54 15.60 -2.57 1.93
N PHE A 55 14.68 -3.35 2.52
CA PHE A 55 14.93 -4.65 3.14
C PHE A 55 13.87 -5.68 2.69
N PRO A 56 13.80 -6.01 1.39
CA PRO A 56 12.75 -6.90 0.86
C PRO A 56 12.81 -8.30 1.45
N GLU A 57 14.01 -8.77 1.83
CA GLU A 57 14.25 -10.06 2.46
C GLU A 57 13.53 -10.20 3.80
N GLU A 58 13.46 -9.14 4.60
CA GLU A 58 12.81 -9.18 5.93
C GLU A 58 11.32 -9.48 5.77
N PHE A 59 10.66 -8.79 4.84
CA PHE A 59 9.25 -9.02 4.54
C PHE A 59 9.02 -10.39 3.90
N LEU A 60 9.86 -10.80 2.95
CA LEU A 60 9.70 -12.09 2.27
C LEU A 60 9.91 -13.27 3.22
N ASP A 61 10.86 -13.16 4.16
CA ASP A 61 11.13 -14.19 5.16
C ASP A 61 10.04 -14.22 6.24
N GLU A 62 9.56 -13.06 6.72
CA GLU A 62 8.48 -12.97 7.71
C GLU A 62 7.20 -13.70 7.25
N TRP A 63 6.89 -13.59 5.95
CA TRP A 63 5.68 -14.17 5.36
C TRP A 63 5.90 -15.51 4.62
N ASP A 64 7.09 -16.10 4.71
CA ASP A 64 7.48 -17.34 4.02
C ASP A 64 7.18 -17.30 2.50
N LEU A 65 7.54 -16.18 1.87
CA LEU A 65 7.28 -15.87 0.46
C LEU A 65 8.46 -16.16 -0.46
N THR A 66 9.66 -16.40 0.07
CA THR A 66 10.87 -16.67 -0.71
C THR A 66 10.76 -17.89 -1.64
N VAL A 67 9.84 -18.82 -1.36
CA VAL A 67 9.53 -19.97 -2.22
C VAL A 67 8.52 -19.67 -3.33
N LYS A 68 7.79 -18.54 -3.25
CA LYS A 68 6.71 -18.16 -4.17
C LYS A 68 7.06 -16.98 -5.07
N LEU A 69 7.93 -16.09 -4.59
CA LEU A 69 8.21 -14.82 -5.24
C LEU A 69 9.72 -14.58 -5.26
N THR A 70 10.22 -14.17 -6.42
CA THR A 70 11.60 -13.69 -6.49
C THR A 70 11.67 -12.28 -5.90
N GLU A 71 12.81 -11.93 -5.30
CA GLU A 71 13.04 -10.58 -4.77
C GLU A 71 12.84 -9.52 -5.86
N ASP A 72 13.31 -9.76 -7.09
CA ASP A 72 13.14 -8.86 -8.23
C ASP A 72 11.67 -8.61 -8.59
N ASP A 73 10.83 -9.64 -8.57
CA ASP A 73 9.40 -9.48 -8.88
C ASP A 73 8.67 -8.78 -7.74
N PHE A 74 9.02 -9.09 -6.49
CA PHE A 74 8.52 -8.39 -5.32
C PHE A 74 8.86 -6.89 -5.35
N LEU A 75 10.11 -6.56 -5.66
CA LEU A 75 10.56 -5.17 -5.74
C LEU A 75 9.83 -4.38 -6.83
N LYS A 76 9.51 -5.00 -7.98
CA LYS A 76 8.68 -4.37 -9.03
C LYS A 76 7.26 -4.08 -8.53
N ASP A 77 6.69 -5.00 -7.76
CA ASP A 77 5.35 -4.85 -7.18
C ASP A 77 5.30 -3.70 -6.16
N VAL A 78 6.29 -3.66 -5.26
CA VAL A 78 6.46 -2.58 -4.29
C VAL A 78 6.69 -1.23 -4.99
N ASP A 79 7.53 -1.19 -6.03
CA ASP A 79 7.77 0.03 -6.82
C ASP A 79 6.52 0.56 -7.52
N PHE A 80 5.65 -0.34 -7.99
CA PHE A 80 4.39 0.04 -8.57
C PHE A 80 3.46 0.69 -7.53
N LEU A 81 3.38 0.08 -6.33
CA LEU A 81 2.60 0.62 -5.22
C LEU A 81 3.11 2.00 -4.78
N ILE A 82 4.42 2.15 -4.61
CA ILE A 82 5.06 3.44 -4.24
C ILE A 82 4.65 4.54 -5.24
N LYS A 83 4.72 4.26 -6.55
CA LYS A 83 4.35 5.24 -7.59
C LYS A 83 2.87 5.61 -7.52
N HIS A 84 1.99 4.65 -7.25
CA HIS A 84 0.56 4.90 -7.09
C HIS A 84 0.26 5.76 -5.85
N VAL A 85 0.86 5.43 -4.71
CA VAL A 85 0.69 6.16 -3.44
C VAL A 85 1.24 7.58 -3.56
N ASP A 86 2.45 7.75 -4.08
CA ASP A 86 3.06 9.07 -4.31
C ASP A 86 2.19 9.96 -5.22
N ARG A 87 1.64 9.40 -6.31
CA ARG A 87 0.69 10.10 -7.17
C ARG A 87 -0.59 10.48 -6.43
N THR A 88 -1.09 9.60 -5.57
CA THR A 88 -2.33 9.84 -4.81
C THR A 88 -2.13 10.96 -3.80
N ILE A 89 -1.03 10.96 -3.05
CA ILE A 89 -0.65 12.05 -2.12
C ILE A 89 -0.59 13.39 -2.86
N LYS A 90 0.06 13.43 -4.04
CA LYS A 90 0.18 14.64 -4.87
C LYS A 90 -1.15 15.11 -5.48
N THR A 91 -2.16 14.24 -5.52
CA THR A 91 -3.49 14.58 -6.01
C THR A 91 -4.29 15.21 -4.85
N PRO A 92 -4.84 16.43 -4.99
CA PRO A 92 -5.68 17.03 -3.94
C PRO A 92 -6.83 16.10 -3.56
N LYS A 93 -7.15 15.97 -2.26
CA LYS A 93 -8.17 15.03 -1.75
C LYS A 93 -9.52 15.11 -2.50
N LEU A 94 -9.98 16.32 -2.82
CA LEU A 94 -11.23 16.56 -3.58
C LEU A 94 -11.22 15.98 -5.01
N LYS A 95 -10.06 15.64 -5.56
CA LYS A 95 -9.86 15.06 -6.90
C LYS A 95 -9.55 13.55 -6.87
N ARG A 96 -9.52 12.92 -5.69
CA ARG A 96 -9.20 11.49 -5.53
C ARG A 96 -10.38 10.54 -5.74
N GLY A 97 -11.54 11.08 -6.12
CA GLY A 97 -12.77 10.31 -6.31
C GLY A 97 -13.47 9.98 -4.97
N LYS A 98 -14.68 9.45 -5.07
CA LYS A 98 -15.45 8.91 -3.95
C LYS A 98 -15.65 7.42 -4.22
N ILE A 99 -15.46 6.57 -3.22
CA ILE A 99 -15.73 5.15 -3.40
C ILE A 99 -17.25 5.00 -3.63
N GLY A 100 -17.61 4.42 -4.77
CA GLY A 100 -18.99 4.07 -5.10
C GLY A 100 -19.29 2.64 -4.69
N ILE A 101 -19.27 2.36 -3.38
CA ILE A 101 -19.69 1.07 -2.81
C ILE A 101 -21.21 1.09 -2.58
#